data_AF-D8F530-F1
#
_entry.id   AF-D8F530-F1
#
_cell.length_a   1.000
_cell.length_b   1.000
_cell.length_c   1.000
_cell.angle_alpha   90.00
_cell.angle_beta   90.00
_cell.angle_gamma   90.00
#
_symmetry.space_group_name_H-M   'P 1'
#
loop_
_entity.id
_entity.type
_entity.pdbx_description
1 polymer ?
#
loop_
_entity_poly.entity_id
_entity_poly.type
_entity_poly.pdbx_seq_one_letter_code
_entity_poly.pdbx_strand_id
1 'polypeptide(L)'
;MRIIVIDGTGHPANITKTITRKMGVRLNNGTGQVMGELPLWAEKGEQFTVNNTNEVFPGLIVAGMAANNAYGGPRMGPIFGGMLLSGKKAAEMLIERIKGI
;
A
#
# COMPACT_ATOMS: atom_id res chain seq x y z
N MET A 1 1.98 -8.70 21.96
CA MET A 1 1.67 -9.17 20.58
C MET A 1 1.05 -8.00 19.83
N ARG A 2 1.74 -7.43 18.82
CA ARG A 2 1.18 -6.36 17.97
C ARG A 2 0.64 -7.03 16.71
N ILE A 3 -0.68 -6.95 16.48
CA ILE A 3 -1.30 -7.45 15.25
C ILE A 3 -0.88 -6.50 14.12
N ILE A 4 -0.48 -7.07 12.99
CA ILE A 4 -0.22 -6.33 11.74
C ILE A 4 -1.17 -6.88 10.68
N VAL A 5 -1.83 -5.97 9.98
CA VAL A 5 -2.72 -6.26 8.85
C VAL A 5 -2.04 -5.78 7.58
N ILE A 6 -2.17 -6.54 6.49
CA ILE A 6 -1.71 -6.13 5.16
C ILE A 6 -2.94 -5.94 4.27
N ASP A 7 -3.14 -4.72 3.77
CA ASP A 7 -4.11 -4.43 2.70
C ASP A 7 -3.49 -4.77 1.35
N GLY A 8 -3.80 -5.97 0.86
CA GLY A 8 -3.49 -6.44 -0.50
C GLY A 8 -4.71 -6.44 -1.42
N THR A 9 -5.75 -5.63 -1.14
CA THR A 9 -7.03 -5.71 -1.86
C THR A 9 -7.01 -5.12 -3.28
N GLY A 10 -5.87 -4.60 -3.74
CA GLY A 10 -5.73 -3.96 -5.04
C GLY A 10 -6.44 -2.61 -5.09
N HIS A 11 -6.96 -2.23 -6.26
CA HIS A 11 -7.72 -0.99 -6.43
C HIS A 11 -9.17 -1.20 -5.97
N PRO A 12 -9.76 -0.31 -5.13
CA PRO A 12 -9.27 1.01 -4.73
C PRO A 12 -8.72 1.08 -3.28
N ALA A 13 -8.00 0.06 -2.80
CA ALA A 13 -7.55 -0.10 -1.40
C ALA A 13 -8.71 -0.18 -0.39
N ASN A 14 -9.51 -1.25 -0.47
CA ASN A 14 -10.79 -1.37 0.25
C ASN A 14 -10.65 -1.34 1.78
N ILE A 15 -9.60 -1.95 2.35
CA ILE A 15 -9.39 -1.94 3.80
C ILE A 15 -8.97 -0.54 4.24
N THR A 16 -8.00 0.04 3.55
CA THR A 16 -7.51 1.40 3.80
C THR A 16 -8.64 2.42 3.72
N LYS A 17 -9.48 2.35 2.68
CA LYS A 17 -10.65 3.22 2.49
C LYS A 17 -11.73 2.99 3.56
N THR A 18 -11.87 1.76 4.04
CA THR A 18 -12.84 1.44 5.10
C THR A 18 -12.43 2.05 6.42
N ILE A 19 -11.15 1.96 6.81
CA ILE A 19 -10.68 2.52 8.08
C ILE A 19 -10.75 4.05 8.07
N THR A 20 -10.36 4.72 6.98
CA THR A 20 -10.43 6.19 6.91
C THR A 20 -11.87 6.67 7.02
N ARG A 21 -12.80 6.03 6.31
CA ARG A 21 -14.23 6.38 6.34
C ARG A 21 -14.91 6.06 7.67
N LYS A 22 -14.71 4.85 8.21
CA LYS A 22 -15.45 4.38 9.40
C LYS A 22 -14.84 4.86 10.72
N MET A 23 -13.51 4.98 10.79
CA MET A 23 -12.82 5.38 12.01
C MET A 23 -12.42 6.85 12.01
N GLY A 24 -12.56 7.57 10.89
CA GLY A 24 -12.17 8.97 10.78
C GLY A 24 -10.66 9.20 10.95
N VAL A 25 -9.85 8.15 10.76
CA VAL A 25 -8.39 8.22 10.93
C VAL A 25 -7.72 8.90 9.75
N ARG A 26 -6.55 9.50 10.00
CA ARG A 26 -5.68 10.04 8.94
C ARG A 26 -4.59 9.04 8.59
N LEU A 27 -4.38 8.84 7.29
CA LEU A 27 -3.30 8.03 6.76
C LEU A 27 -1.95 8.76 6.85
N ASN A 28 -0.87 7.99 6.93
CA ASN A 28 0.50 8.49 6.86
C ASN A 28 0.91 8.77 5.40
N ASN A 29 0.26 9.73 4.78
CA ASN A 29 0.55 10.22 3.42
C ASN A 29 0.26 11.73 3.33
N GLY A 30 0.48 12.32 2.15
CA GLY A 30 0.36 13.78 1.96
C GLY A 30 -1.05 14.36 2.17
N THR A 31 -2.11 13.55 2.12
CA THR A 31 -3.51 14.03 2.20
C THR A 31 -4.24 13.57 3.47
N GLY A 32 -3.69 12.60 4.20
CA GLY A 32 -4.37 11.90 5.27
C GLY A 32 -5.55 11.03 4.82
N GLN A 33 -5.76 10.85 3.51
CA GLN A 33 -6.87 10.08 2.92
C GLN A 33 -6.34 9.17 1.81
N VAL A 34 -7.18 8.24 1.32
CA VAL A 34 -6.84 7.45 0.13
C VAL A 34 -6.80 8.39 -1.08
N MET A 35 -5.62 8.54 -1.69
CA MET A 35 -5.38 9.49 -2.78
C MET A 35 -5.97 9.02 -4.12
N GLY A 36 -6.05 7.70 -4.33
CA GLY A 36 -6.46 7.08 -5.58
C GLY A 36 -5.30 6.90 -6.57
N GLU A 37 -5.56 6.16 -7.63
CA GLU A 37 -4.58 5.92 -8.71
C GLU A 37 -4.58 7.02 -9.78
N LEU A 38 -3.43 7.18 -10.44
CA LEU A 38 -3.27 8.00 -11.64
C LEU A 38 -3.43 7.14 -12.91
N PRO A 39 -3.60 7.75 -14.09
CA PRO A 39 -3.66 7.04 -15.36
C PRO A 39 -2.47 6.10 -15.60
N LEU A 40 -2.63 5.20 -16.57
CA LEU A 40 -1.64 4.16 -16.85
C LEU A 40 -0.30 4.75 -17.29
N TRP A 41 0.76 4.37 -16.56
CA TRP A 41 2.15 4.58 -16.94
C TRP A 41 2.94 3.38 -16.41
N ALA A 42 3.10 2.35 -17.24
CA ALA A 42 3.63 1.04 -16.82
C ALA A 42 4.94 1.12 -16.03
N GLU A 43 5.95 1.80 -16.59
CA GLU A 43 7.28 1.94 -15.97
C GLU A 43 7.21 2.61 -14.59
N LYS A 44 6.52 3.76 -14.49
CA LYS A 44 6.36 4.45 -13.20
C LYS A 44 5.44 3.70 -12.27
N GLY A 45 4.43 3.00 -12.78
CA GLY A 45 3.47 2.25 -11.99
C GLY A 45 4.14 1.10 -11.25
N GLU A 46 5.01 0.35 -11.93
CA GLU A 46 5.83 -0.70 -11.31
C GLU A 46 6.74 -0.14 -10.21
N GLN A 47 7.45 0.97 -10.48
CA GLN A 47 8.32 1.64 -9.50
C GLN A 47 7.53 2.14 -8.28
N PHE A 48 6.42 2.84 -8.51
CA PHE A 48 5.58 3.40 -7.46
C PHE A 48 4.95 2.31 -6.61
N THR A 49 4.54 1.18 -7.19
CA THR A 49 3.94 0.06 -6.45
C THR A 49 4.86 -0.43 -5.35
N VAL A 50 6.15 -0.57 -5.63
CA VAL A 50 7.16 -0.98 -4.64
C VAL A 50 7.48 0.15 -3.67
N ASN A 51 7.66 1.38 -4.18
CA ASN A 51 8.00 2.53 -3.33
C ASN A 51 6.91 2.86 -2.31
N ASN A 52 5.65 2.84 -2.75
CA ASN A 52 4.47 3.12 -1.93
C ASN A 52 4.09 2.00 -0.96
N THR A 53 4.67 0.80 -1.11
CA THR A 53 4.46 -0.28 -0.15
C THR A 53 5.06 0.14 1.19
N ASN A 54 4.19 0.43 2.17
CA ASN A 54 4.61 0.97 3.46
C ASN A 54 3.50 0.80 4.52
N GLU A 55 3.81 1.12 5.78
CA GLU A 55 2.85 1.25 6.86
C GLU A 55 2.05 2.55 6.70
N VAL A 56 0.82 2.43 6.18
CA VAL A 56 -0.06 3.57 5.88
C VAL A 56 -0.78 4.09 7.13
N PHE A 57 -0.92 3.26 8.15
CA PHE A 57 -1.51 3.57 9.45
C PHE A 57 -0.91 2.62 10.49
N PRO A 58 -0.78 2.99 11.78
CA PRO A 58 -0.21 2.10 12.79
C PRO A 58 -0.86 0.71 12.80
N GLY A 59 -0.08 -0.32 12.44
CA GLY A 59 -0.52 -1.72 12.32
C GLY A 59 -1.13 -2.11 10.97
N LEU A 60 -1.15 -1.22 9.97
CA LEU A 60 -1.67 -1.49 8.63
C LEU A 60 -0.62 -1.17 7.55
N ILE A 61 -0.14 -2.21 6.87
CA ILE A 61 0.73 -2.12 5.70
C ILE A 61 -0.13 -2.20 4.44
N VAL A 62 0.21 -1.43 3.40
CA VAL A 62 -0.38 -1.55 2.07
C VAL A 62 0.59 -2.20 1.10
N ALA A 63 0.09 -3.06 0.22
CA ALA A 63 0.89 -3.74 -0.79
C ALA A 63 0.13 -3.85 -2.13
N GLY A 64 0.88 -4.10 -3.20
CA GLY A 64 0.41 -4.09 -4.58
C GLY A 64 -0.28 -2.77 -4.91
N MET A 65 -1.34 -2.86 -5.71
CA MET A 65 -2.06 -1.65 -6.13
C MET A 65 -2.88 -0.96 -5.04
N ALA A 66 -3.07 -1.59 -3.87
CA ALA A 66 -3.58 -0.87 -2.71
C ALA A 66 -2.58 0.21 -2.24
N ALA A 67 -1.28 -0.04 -2.40
CA ALA A 67 -0.23 0.93 -2.08
C ALA A 67 -0.31 2.18 -2.99
N ASN A 68 -0.47 2.00 -4.31
CA ASN A 68 -0.63 3.13 -5.23
C ASN A 68 -1.94 3.89 -5.00
N ASN A 69 -3.02 3.22 -4.58
CA ASN A 69 -4.24 3.93 -4.21
C ASN A 69 -4.09 4.71 -2.89
N ALA A 70 -3.37 4.15 -1.92
CA ALA A 70 -3.14 4.80 -0.64
C ALA A 70 -2.26 6.05 -0.79
N TYR A 71 -1.17 5.97 -1.54
CA TYR A 71 -0.15 7.02 -1.63
C TYR A 71 -0.20 7.87 -2.92
N GLY A 72 -1.03 7.49 -3.88
CA GLY A 72 -0.99 8.07 -5.21
C GLY A 72 0.09 7.42 -6.07
N GLY A 73 -0.26 7.06 -7.29
CA GLY A 73 0.66 6.50 -8.27
C GLY A 73 -0.07 6.00 -9.50
N PRO A 74 0.61 5.95 -10.66
CA PRO A 74 0.00 5.43 -11.88
C PRO A 74 -0.25 3.92 -11.79
N ARG A 75 -1.32 3.46 -12.44
CA ARG A 75 -1.51 2.03 -12.70
C ARG A 75 -0.51 1.51 -13.73
N MET A 76 -0.18 0.22 -13.67
CA MET A 76 0.85 -0.36 -14.55
C MET A 76 0.32 -1.17 -15.74
N GLY A 77 -0.94 -1.61 -15.71
CA GLY A 77 -1.48 -2.52 -16.75
C GLY A 77 -1.06 -3.99 -16.52
N PRO A 78 -0.96 -4.82 -17.57
CA PRO A 78 -0.72 -6.26 -17.45
C PRO A 78 0.78 -6.60 -17.28
N ILE A 79 1.42 -6.00 -16.29
CA ILE A 79 2.79 -6.28 -15.85
C ILE A 79 2.81 -6.42 -14.33
N PHE A 80 3.57 -7.37 -13.79
CA PHE A 80 3.40 -7.84 -12.41
C PHE A 80 4.70 -7.89 -11.58
N GLY A 81 5.83 -7.40 -12.11
CA GLY A 81 7.11 -7.43 -11.39
C GLY A 81 7.05 -6.59 -10.10
N GLY A 82 6.51 -5.38 -10.21
CA GLY A 82 6.28 -4.46 -9.10
C GLY A 82 5.31 -5.02 -8.07
N MET A 83 4.31 -5.79 -8.50
CA MET A 83 3.37 -6.47 -7.59
C MET A 83 4.07 -7.52 -6.72
N LEU A 84 4.93 -8.34 -7.33
CA LEU A 84 5.70 -9.36 -6.60
C LEU A 84 6.74 -8.73 -5.66
N LEU A 85 7.47 -7.71 -6.14
CA LEU A 85 8.45 -6.99 -5.33
C LEU A 85 7.80 -6.22 -4.18
N SER A 86 6.60 -5.67 -4.40
CA SER A 86 5.80 -5.03 -3.36
C SER A 86 5.38 -6.04 -2.28
N GLY A 87 4.86 -7.20 -2.66
CA GLY A 87 4.52 -8.26 -1.71
C GLY A 87 5.73 -8.74 -0.89
N LYS A 88 6.88 -8.90 -1.56
CA LYS A 88 8.16 -9.22 -0.91
C LYS A 88 8.55 -8.14 0.12
N LYS A 89 8.54 -6.87 -0.26
CA LYS A 89 8.86 -5.75 0.65
C LYS A 89 7.92 -5.71 1.86
N ALA A 90 6.61 -5.91 1.66
CA ALA A 90 5.65 -5.97 2.76
C ALA A 90 5.94 -7.12 3.73
N ALA A 91 6.35 -8.28 3.22
CA ALA A 91 6.74 -9.42 4.03
C ALA A 91 8.05 -9.16 4.81
N GLU A 92 9.05 -8.52 4.19
CA GLU A 92 10.29 -8.12 4.86
C GLU A 92 10.02 -7.15 6.02
N MET A 93 9.22 -6.10 5.79
CA MET A 93 8.77 -5.17 6.83
C MET A 93 8.05 -5.87 7.99
N LEU A 94 7.18 -6.84 7.69
CA LEU A 94 6.48 -7.64 8.70
C LEU A 94 7.46 -8.48 9.52
N ILE A 95 8.43 -9.13 8.86
CA ILE A 95 9.44 -9.97 9.51
C ILE A 95 10.33 -9.15 10.44
N GLU A 96 10.82 -7.99 9.98
CA GLU A 96 11.60 -7.04 10.81
C GLU A 96 10.82 -6.68 12.08
N ARG A 97 9.54 -6.33 11.93
CA ARG A 97 8.71 -5.90 13.05
C ARG A 97 8.34 -7.02 14.03
N ILE A 98 8.15 -8.25 13.55
CA ILE A 98 7.91 -9.42 14.41
C ILE A 98 9.18 -9.80 15.18
N LYS A 99 10.35 -9.70 14.54
CA LYS A 99 11.64 -10.04 15.15
C LYS A 99 12.20 -8.91 16.02
N GLY A 100 11.68 -7.69 15.93
CA GLY A 100 12.14 -6.54 16.71
C GLY A 100 13.53 -6.05 16.30
N ILE A 101 13.89 -6.27 15.04
CA ILE A 101 15.14 -5.82 14.41
C ILE A 101 14.92 -4.48 13.70
#